data_AF-A0A966Q9M7-F1
#
_entry.id   AF-A0A966Q9M7-F1
#
_cell.length_a   1.000
_cell.length_b   1.000
_cell.length_c   1.000
_cell.angle_alpha   90.00
_cell.angle_beta   90.00
_cell.angle_gamma   90.00
#
_symmetry.space_group_name_H-M   'P 1'
#
loop_
_entity.id
_entity.type
_entity.pdbx_description
1 polymer ?
#
loop_
_entity_poly.entity_id
_entity_poly.type
_entity_poly.pdbx_seq_one_letter_code
_entity_poly.pdbx_strand_id
1 'polypeptide(L)'
;MDVRFRDFDPFNCWIWLRFAHPPGSGERGYVETAFDSWFFLGKCGAFNAEVLQVHEEGADLSWMAYDLDDAEAAMPALMHNMGPMEYQGDWARCWVDLGTSDAFALDVLINALRQLNRDVVEVEELLIGGLNDDWPIEEQPDSVFAD
;
A
#
# COMPACT_ATOMS: atom_id res chain seq x y z
N MET A 1 -3.48 12.62 -10.15
CA MET A 1 -2.61 11.88 -9.23
C MET A 1 -1.15 11.92 -9.67
N ASP A 2 -0.39 12.82 -9.07
CA ASP A 2 1.08 12.81 -9.02
C ASP A 2 1.54 11.87 -7.90
N VAL A 3 2.56 11.05 -8.15
CA VAL A 3 3.05 10.03 -7.20
C VAL A 3 4.48 10.33 -6.83
N ARG A 4 4.76 10.49 -5.53
CA ARG A 4 6.09 10.85 -5.03
C ARG A 4 6.48 10.00 -3.83
N PHE A 5 7.77 9.72 -3.71
CA PHE A 5 8.37 9.07 -2.56
C PHE A 5 9.28 10.06 -1.85
N ARG A 6 9.25 10.07 -0.51
CA ARG A 6 10.14 10.90 0.33
C ARG A 6 10.40 10.17 1.63
N ASP A 7 11.64 10.22 2.13
CA ASP A 7 12.04 9.65 3.44
C ASP A 7 11.34 8.32 3.77
N PHE A 8 11.40 7.38 2.82
CA PHE A 8 10.69 6.11 2.92
C PHE A 8 11.40 5.19 3.92
N ASP A 9 10.64 4.75 4.92
CA ASP A 9 11.04 3.73 5.90
C ASP A 9 9.95 2.65 5.90
N PRO A 10 10.23 1.41 5.44
CA PRO A 10 9.22 0.37 5.36
C PRO A 10 8.65 -0.03 6.72
N PHE A 11 9.38 0.18 7.82
CA PHE A 11 8.93 -0.19 9.18
C PHE A 11 8.16 0.93 9.88
N ASN A 12 8.09 2.11 9.27
CA ASN A 12 7.44 3.29 9.80
C ASN A 12 7.04 4.23 8.64
N CYS A 13 6.17 3.76 7.76
CA CYS A 13 5.81 4.48 6.55
C CYS A 13 4.47 5.21 6.71
N TRP A 14 4.44 6.50 6.42
CA TRP A 14 3.20 7.22 6.21
C TRP A 14 2.85 7.29 4.72
N ILE A 15 1.61 6.95 4.38
CA ILE A 15 1.05 7.11 3.04
C ILE A 15 0.03 8.23 3.10
N TRP A 16 0.18 9.22 2.23
CA TRP A 16 -0.64 10.44 2.20
C TRP A 16 -1.37 10.57 0.88
N LEU A 17 -2.63 11.00 0.95
CA LEU A 17 -3.47 11.32 -0.20
C LEU A 17 -3.92 12.77 -0.09
N ARG A 18 -3.72 13.56 -1.14
CA ARG A 18 -4.35 14.88 -1.30
C ARG A 18 -5.43 14.80 -2.37
N PHE A 19 -6.65 15.14 -2.01
CA PHE A 19 -7.80 15.17 -2.90
C PHE A 19 -7.99 16.58 -3.48
N ALA A 20 -8.66 16.70 -4.63
CA ALA A 20 -9.00 18.03 -5.17
C ALA A 20 -10.00 18.76 -4.26
N HIS A 21 -10.88 18.00 -3.61
CA HIS A 21 -11.87 18.47 -2.63
C HIS A 21 -12.01 17.46 -1.48
N PRO A 22 -12.44 17.87 -0.27
CA PRO A 22 -12.70 16.95 0.82
C PRO A 22 -13.63 15.80 0.41
N PRO A 23 -13.20 14.53 0.51
CA PRO A 23 -13.99 13.41 0.01
C PRO A 23 -15.23 13.19 0.89
N GLY A 24 -16.35 12.86 0.25
CA GLY A 24 -17.60 12.45 0.88
C GLY A 24 -17.54 11.03 1.45
N SER A 25 -18.53 10.65 2.27
CA SER A 25 -18.54 9.34 2.96
C SER A 25 -18.47 8.13 2.01
N GLY A 26 -19.09 8.22 0.84
CA GLY A 26 -19.03 7.16 -0.18
C GLY A 26 -17.62 6.98 -0.74
N GLU A 27 -16.96 8.08 -1.11
CA GLU A 27 -15.59 8.08 -1.64
C GLU A 27 -14.60 7.54 -0.60
N ARG A 28 -14.72 8.00 0.65
CA ARG A 28 -13.91 7.50 1.78
C ARG A 28 -14.04 6.00 1.96
N GLY A 29 -15.26 5.47 1.88
CA GLY A 29 -15.51 4.03 1.99
C GLY A 29 -14.75 3.21 0.92
N TYR A 30 -14.64 3.71 -0.31
CA TYR A 30 -13.84 3.04 -1.35
C TYR A 30 -12.33 3.12 -1.07
N VAL A 31 -11.84 4.27 -0.61
CA VAL A 31 -10.42 4.46 -0.27
C VAL A 31 -10.04 3.54 0.90
N GLU A 32 -10.83 3.53 1.97
CA GLU A 32 -10.64 2.65 3.14
C GLU A 32 -10.67 1.18 2.73
N THR A 33 -11.67 0.77 1.94
CA THR A 33 -11.76 -0.62 1.47
C THR A 33 -10.54 -1.03 0.64
N ALA A 34 -9.98 -0.13 -0.17
CA ALA A 34 -8.78 -0.42 -0.94
C ALA A 34 -7.57 -0.64 -0.03
N PHE A 35 -7.36 0.20 0.98
CA PHE A 35 -6.28 0.04 1.96
C PHE A 35 -6.46 -1.22 2.81
N ASP A 36 -7.67 -1.46 3.33
CA ASP A 36 -7.99 -2.65 4.13
C ASP A 36 -7.76 -3.94 3.35
N SER A 37 -8.19 -3.97 2.07
CA SER A 37 -8.00 -5.14 1.20
C SER A 37 -6.53 -5.35 0.84
N TRP A 38 -5.82 -4.26 0.51
CA TRP A 38 -4.40 -4.30 0.23
C TRP A 38 -3.61 -4.81 1.44
N PHE A 39 -3.84 -4.24 2.63
CA PHE A 39 -3.16 -4.66 3.85
C PHE A 39 -3.50 -6.10 4.23
N PHE A 40 -4.77 -6.51 4.12
CA PHE A 40 -5.17 -7.89 4.39
C PHE A 40 -4.41 -8.89 3.51
N LEU A 41 -4.30 -8.62 2.20
CA LEU A 41 -3.52 -9.45 1.29
C LEU A 41 -2.03 -9.44 1.64
N GLY A 42 -1.48 -8.28 2.01
CA GLY A 42 -0.10 -8.15 2.48
C GLY A 42 0.19 -8.92 3.78
N LYS A 43 -0.77 -8.98 4.72
CA LYS A 43 -0.67 -9.81 5.93
C LYS A 43 -0.62 -11.30 5.63
N CYS A 44 -1.20 -11.71 4.51
CA CYS A 44 -1.17 -13.09 4.03
C CYS A 44 0.06 -13.42 3.17
N GLY A 45 0.97 -12.46 2.93
CA GLY A 45 2.15 -12.67 2.10
C GLY A 45 1.89 -12.64 0.60
N ALA A 46 0.75 -12.08 0.17
CA ALA A 46 0.34 -12.10 -1.25
C ALA A 46 1.21 -11.23 -2.16
N PHE A 47 2.01 -10.32 -1.59
CA PHE A 47 2.92 -9.45 -2.33
C PHE A 47 4.37 -9.94 -2.21
N ASN A 48 4.58 -11.22 -2.48
CA ASN A 48 5.91 -11.83 -2.55
C ASN A 48 6.40 -11.84 -4.00
N ALA A 49 7.35 -10.98 -4.30
CA ALA A 49 7.96 -10.83 -5.61
C ALA A 49 8.81 -12.06 -6.00
N GLU A 50 9.33 -12.82 -5.03
CA GLU A 50 10.10 -14.05 -5.28
C GLU A 50 9.22 -15.19 -5.84
N VAL A 51 7.90 -15.10 -5.69
CA VAL A 51 6.96 -16.18 -6.06
C VAL A 51 5.97 -15.75 -7.16
N LEU A 52 6.34 -14.77 -7.98
CA LEU A 52 5.52 -14.29 -9.10
C LEU A 52 5.54 -15.23 -10.32
N GLN A 53 5.48 -16.55 -10.13
CA GLN A 53 5.65 -17.55 -11.19
C GLN A 53 4.70 -17.34 -12.39
N VAL A 54 3.43 -17.01 -12.11
CA VAL A 54 2.42 -16.72 -13.16
C VAL A 54 2.77 -15.46 -13.95
N HIS A 55 3.39 -14.46 -13.30
CA HIS A 55 3.88 -13.28 -14.00
C HIS A 55 5.07 -13.62 -14.91
N GLU A 56 6.02 -14.40 -14.38
CA GLU A 56 7.26 -14.78 -15.08
C GLU A 56 7.00 -15.70 -16.29
N GLU A 57 5.98 -16.57 -16.24
CA GLU A 57 5.56 -17.40 -17.38
C GLU A 57 5.07 -16.55 -18.57
N GLY A 58 4.56 -15.35 -18.31
CA GLY A 58 4.20 -14.39 -19.35
C GLY A 58 3.03 -14.83 -20.23
N ALA A 59 3.27 -14.98 -21.54
CA ALA A 59 2.21 -15.25 -22.52
C ALA A 59 1.80 -16.72 -22.62
N ASP A 60 2.66 -17.64 -22.16
CA ASP A 60 2.51 -19.09 -22.36
C ASP A 60 1.87 -19.79 -21.14
N LEU A 61 0.97 -19.11 -20.44
CA LEU A 61 0.25 -19.62 -19.25
C LEU A 61 -0.53 -20.92 -19.47
N SER A 62 -0.86 -21.24 -20.72
CA SER A 62 -1.57 -22.48 -21.02
C SER A 62 -0.67 -23.66 -20.67
N TRP A 63 -1.14 -24.50 -19.74
CA TRP A 63 -0.42 -25.68 -19.25
C TRP A 63 0.77 -25.39 -18.31
N MET A 64 0.90 -24.16 -17.82
CA MET A 64 1.85 -23.83 -16.75
C MET A 64 1.59 -24.74 -15.53
N ALA A 65 2.63 -25.39 -15.04
CA ALA A 65 2.62 -26.08 -13.76
C ALA A 65 3.17 -25.12 -12.71
N TYR A 66 2.35 -24.79 -11.71
CA TYR A 66 2.78 -23.97 -10.59
C TYR A 66 3.63 -24.82 -9.63
N ASP A 67 4.84 -24.38 -9.32
CA ASP A 67 5.77 -25.09 -8.44
C ASP A 67 5.53 -24.67 -6.98
N LEU A 68 4.88 -25.55 -6.22
CA LEU A 68 4.58 -25.31 -4.81
C LEU A 68 5.82 -25.47 -3.91
N ASP A 69 6.79 -26.30 -4.31
CA ASP A 69 8.01 -26.53 -3.52
C ASP A 69 8.91 -25.29 -3.61
N ASP A 70 9.04 -24.70 -4.80
CA ASP A 70 9.74 -23.43 -5.01
C ASP A 70 9.05 -22.27 -4.26
N ALA A 71 7.71 -22.23 -4.30
CA ALA A 71 6.94 -21.24 -3.56
C ALA A 71 7.09 -21.35 -2.04
N GLU A 72 7.17 -22.57 -1.49
CA GLU A 72 7.37 -22.81 -0.06
C GLU A 72 8.82 -22.51 0.38
N ALA A 73 9.79 -22.60 -0.54
CA ALA A 73 11.20 -22.30 -0.26
C ALA A 73 11.48 -20.78 -0.14
N ALA A 74 10.65 -19.93 -0.74
CA ALA A 74 10.80 -18.48 -0.70
C ALA A 74 10.55 -17.91 0.71
N MET A 75 11.22 -16.80 1.04
CA MET A 75 11.01 -16.14 2.33
C MET A 75 9.63 -15.47 2.35
N PRO A 76 8.82 -15.61 3.42
CA PRO A 76 7.54 -14.92 3.51
C PRO A 76 7.68 -13.39 3.49
N ALA A 77 7.00 -12.74 2.55
CA ALA A 77 6.96 -11.28 2.40
C ALA A 77 5.70 -10.69 3.08
N LEU A 78 5.75 -10.48 4.39
CA LEU A 78 4.59 -10.17 5.23
C LEU A 78 4.54 -8.70 5.66
N MET A 79 3.38 -8.07 5.51
CA MET A 79 3.10 -6.81 6.22
C MET A 79 2.92 -7.07 7.72
N HIS A 80 3.26 -6.08 8.54
CA HIS A 80 3.19 -6.24 9.99
C HIS A 80 1.97 -5.53 10.56
N ASN A 81 1.79 -4.24 10.26
CA ASN A 81 0.77 -3.44 10.89
C ASN A 81 0.27 -2.30 9.99
N MET A 82 -0.96 -1.84 10.23
CA MET A 82 -1.56 -0.68 9.57
C MET A 82 -2.44 0.06 10.57
N GLY A 83 -2.28 1.38 10.62
CA GLY A 83 -3.13 2.27 11.41
C GLY A 83 -4.47 2.56 10.71
N PRO A 84 -5.43 3.16 11.42
CA PRO A 84 -6.68 3.60 10.80
C PRO A 84 -6.39 4.67 9.73
N MET A 85 -7.26 4.74 8.71
CA MET A 85 -7.25 5.86 7.78
C MET A 85 -7.75 7.12 8.49
N GLU A 86 -6.95 8.19 8.46
CA GLU A 86 -7.28 9.48 9.03
C GLU A 86 -7.61 10.49 7.93
N TYR A 87 -8.49 11.45 8.20
CA TYR A 87 -8.85 12.52 7.26
C TYR A 87 -8.80 13.90 7.91
N GLN A 88 -8.24 14.88 7.20
CA GLN A 88 -8.27 16.29 7.57
C GLN A 88 -8.46 17.16 6.33
N GLY A 89 -9.64 17.76 6.17
CA GLY A 89 -9.96 18.57 4.99
C GLY A 89 -9.88 17.74 3.71
N ASP A 90 -9.01 18.15 2.79
CA ASP A 90 -8.68 17.49 1.52
C ASP A 90 -7.53 16.49 1.64
N TRP A 91 -7.01 16.23 2.84
CA TRP A 91 -5.99 15.21 3.09
C TRP A 91 -6.57 13.95 3.70
N ALA A 92 -5.98 12.82 3.35
CA ALA A 92 -6.00 11.58 4.12
C ALA A 92 -4.59 11.04 4.36
N ARG A 93 -4.43 10.26 5.42
CA ARG A 93 -3.18 9.55 5.70
C ARG A 93 -3.43 8.20 6.37
N CYS A 94 -2.50 7.29 6.16
CA CYS A 94 -2.48 6.00 6.83
C CYS A 94 -1.03 5.65 7.16
N TRP A 95 -0.79 5.22 8.39
CA TRP A 95 0.50 4.66 8.81
C TRP A 95 0.54 3.17 8.51
N VAL A 96 1.68 2.67 8.05
CA VAL A 96 1.92 1.26 7.75
C VAL A 96 3.33 0.83 8.15
N ASP A 97 3.40 -0.37 8.74
CA ASP A 97 4.62 -1.17 8.85
C ASP A 97 4.51 -2.29 7.80
N LEU A 98 5.23 -2.10 6.69
CA LEU A 98 5.29 -3.01 5.56
C LEU A 98 6.02 -4.31 5.89
N GLY A 99 6.73 -4.39 7.02
CA GLY A 99 7.45 -5.58 7.46
C GLY A 99 8.45 -6.07 6.40
N THR A 100 8.33 -7.34 6.03
CA THR A 100 9.14 -7.96 4.98
C THR A 100 8.48 -7.96 3.61
N SER A 101 7.35 -7.26 3.44
CA SER A 101 6.64 -7.19 2.16
C SER A 101 7.48 -6.49 1.08
N ASP A 102 7.45 -7.03 -0.14
CA ASP A 102 8.21 -6.46 -1.25
C ASP A 102 7.59 -5.17 -1.78
N ALA A 103 8.41 -4.36 -2.46
CA ALA A 103 7.98 -3.11 -3.09
C ALA A 103 6.83 -3.29 -4.10
N PHE A 104 6.65 -4.52 -4.63
CA PHE A 104 5.50 -4.88 -5.47
C PHE A 104 4.15 -4.55 -4.80
N ALA A 105 4.06 -4.62 -3.47
CA ALA A 105 2.88 -4.22 -2.73
C ALA A 105 2.51 -2.75 -3.00
N LEU A 106 3.49 -1.86 -3.12
CA LEU A 106 3.27 -0.43 -3.37
C LEU A 106 2.77 -0.20 -4.80
N ASP A 107 3.29 -0.93 -5.79
CA ASP A 107 2.78 -0.87 -7.17
C ASP A 107 1.32 -1.29 -7.24
N VAL A 108 0.93 -2.36 -6.52
CA VAL A 108 -0.46 -2.81 -6.46
C VAL A 108 -1.37 -1.72 -5.86
N LEU A 109 -0.95 -1.10 -4.76
CA LEU A 109 -1.70 -0.01 -4.13
C LEU A 109 -1.82 1.21 -5.05
N ILE A 110 -0.71 1.65 -5.67
CA ILE A 110 -0.69 2.77 -6.61
C ILE A 110 -1.67 2.50 -7.76
N ASN A 111 -1.68 1.30 -8.33
CA ASN A 111 -2.57 0.95 -9.42
C ASN A 111 -4.05 0.95 -9.00
N ALA A 112 -4.37 0.44 -7.80
CA ALA A 112 -5.72 0.51 -7.26
C ALA A 112 -6.18 1.97 -7.07
N LEU A 113 -5.33 2.82 -6.50
CA LEU A 113 -5.61 4.24 -6.29
C LEU A 113 -5.71 5.01 -7.60
N ARG A 114 -4.93 4.67 -8.63
CA ARG A 114 -5.08 5.24 -9.98
C ARG A 114 -6.45 4.96 -10.57
N GLN A 115 -6.99 3.76 -10.36
CA GLN A 115 -8.33 3.41 -10.83
C GLN A 115 -9.41 4.15 -10.03
N LEU A 116 -9.29 4.21 -8.70
CA LEU A 116 -10.20 5.01 -7.87
C LEU A 116 -10.17 6.49 -8.23
N ASN A 117 -8.98 7.03 -8.53
CA ASN A 117 -8.77 8.39 -8.98
C ASN A 117 -9.53 8.72 -10.28
N ARG A 118 -9.79 7.71 -11.12
CA ARG A 118 -10.46 7.89 -12.40
C ARG A 118 -11.98 7.87 -12.26
N ASP A 119 -12.51 7.02 -11.40
CA ASP A 119 -13.93 6.64 -11.43
C ASP A 119 -14.71 7.01 -10.16
N VAL A 120 -14.02 7.28 -9.04
CA VAL A 120 -14.66 7.40 -7.72
C VAL A 120 -14.35 8.72 -7.03
N VAL A 121 -13.08 9.10 -6.95
CA VAL A 121 -12.61 10.27 -6.19
C VAL A 121 -11.50 10.97 -6.98
N GLU A 122 -11.27 12.26 -6.78
CA GLU A 122 -10.17 12.98 -7.43
C GLU A 122 -8.97 13.14 -6.49
N VAL A 123 -7.96 12.28 -6.68
CA VAL A 123 -6.66 12.32 -5.99
C VAL A 123 -5.66 13.15 -6.81
N GLU A 124 -5.28 14.30 -6.27
CA GLU A 124 -4.23 15.13 -6.85
C GLU A 124 -2.85 14.56 -6.57
N GLU A 125 -2.58 14.14 -5.34
CA GLU A 125 -1.26 13.67 -4.91
C GLU A 125 -1.33 12.39 -4.08
N LEU A 126 -0.36 11.51 -4.31
CA LEU A 126 -0.02 10.36 -3.47
C LEU A 126 1.44 10.50 -3.03
N LEU A 127 1.66 10.61 -1.71
CA LEU A 127 3.01 10.69 -1.13
C LEU A 127 3.27 9.44 -0.29
N ILE A 128 4.39 8.78 -0.55
CA ILE A 128 4.80 7.56 0.17
C ILE A 128 6.06 7.87 0.97
N GLY A 129 5.95 7.76 2.29
CA GLY A 129 6.98 8.08 3.27
C GLY A 129 7.01 9.55 3.72
N GLY A 130 7.89 9.80 4.69
CA GLY A 130 8.15 11.12 5.27
C GLY A 130 6.97 11.75 6.00
N LEU A 131 7.24 12.91 6.60
CA LEU A 131 6.25 13.73 7.28
C LEU A 131 5.66 14.77 6.33
N ASN A 132 4.42 15.17 6.58
CA ASN A 132 3.78 16.25 5.84
C ASN A 132 3.75 17.53 6.68
N ASP A 133 4.42 18.60 6.22
CA ASP A 133 4.43 19.88 6.94
C ASP A 133 3.04 20.51 7.01
N ASP A 134 2.19 20.27 5.99
CA ASP A 134 0.81 20.77 5.95
C ASP A 134 -0.11 20.06 6.96
N TRP A 135 0.26 18.84 7.37
CA TRP A 135 -0.46 18.07 8.39
C TRP A 135 0.54 17.29 9.27
N PRO A 136 1.08 17.95 10.32
CA PRO A 136 2.08 17.34 11.18
C PRO A 136 1.48 16.19 12.01
N ILE A 137 2.38 15.37 12.55
CA ILE A 137 2.05 14.21 13.40
C ILE A 137 2.55 14.53 14.80
N GLU A 138 1.69 14.45 15.80
CA GLU A 138 2.02 14.83 17.18
C GLU A 138 2.86 13.76 17.89
N GLU A 139 2.61 12.48 17.60
CA GLU A 139 3.36 11.33 18.11
C GLU A 139 3.57 10.31 16.96
N GLN A 140 4.80 9.83 16.76
CA GLN A 140 5.03 8.72 15.83
C GLN A 140 4.58 7.42 16.51
N PRO A 141 3.82 6.55 15.83
CA PRO A 141 3.55 5.21 16.34
C PRO A 141 4.89 4.51 16.57
N ASP A 142 5.13 4.00 17.77
CA ASP A 142 6.34 3.25 18.07
C ASP A 142 6.41 2.05 17.10
N SER A 143 7.41 2.04 16.23
CA SER A 143 7.75 0.83 15.48
C SER A 143 8.20 -0.20 16.52
N VAL A 144 7.48 -1.32 16.61
CA VAL A 144 7.76 -2.39 17.57
C VAL A 144 9.10 -3.09 17.26
N PHE A 145 9.78 -2.69 16.18
CA PHE A 145 11.06 -3.21 15.70
C PHE A 145 12.19 -2.17 15.75
N ALA A 146 12.01 -1.04 16.45
CA ALA A 146 13.11 -0.13 16.74
C ALA A 146 14.03 -0.73 17.82
N ASP A 147 14.89 -1.68 17.44
CA ASP A 147 16.12 -2.09 18.14
C ASP A 147 17.22 -2.46 17.11
#